data_AF-A0A349M9K1-F1
#
_entry.id   AF-A0A349M9K1-F1
#
_cell.length_a   1.000
_cell.length_b   1.000
_cell.length_c   1.000
_cell.angle_alpha   90.00
_cell.angle_beta   90.00
_cell.angle_gamma   90.00
#
_symmetry.space_group_name_H-M   'P 1'
#
loop_
_entity.id
_entity.type
_entity.pdbx_description
1 polymer ?
#
loop_
_entity_poly.entity_id
_entity_poly.type
_entity_poly.pdbx_seq_one_letter_code
_entity_poly.pdbx_strand_id
1 'polypeptide(L)'
;EPDETRYFIKHPGPTREFVNWVLERKISWFAIDAGSMDHPMNTVIRKVRPDLAVKCAQKLGKPLEEVWPDDDLQLMHYDMFPHGVFHVENAGGMIDEVLDQRIWVGCFPWKFNGGEAAFCRLVAFV
;
A
#
# COMPACT_ATOMS: atom_id res chain seq x y z
N GLU A 1 1.08 -18.34 -14.58
CA GLU A 1 -0.32 -18.12 -14.15
C GLU A 1 -0.46 -17.01 -13.14
N PRO A 2 -1.47 -16.14 -13.28
CA PRO A 2 -1.82 -15.14 -12.28
C PRO A 2 -2.21 -15.81 -10.95
N ASP A 3 -1.73 -15.25 -9.83
CA ASP A 3 -2.08 -15.68 -8.47
C ASP A 3 -2.66 -14.48 -7.70
N GLU A 4 -3.99 -14.36 -7.74
CA GLU A 4 -4.73 -13.28 -7.08
C GLU A 4 -4.54 -13.30 -5.57
N THR A 5 -4.48 -14.48 -4.95
CA THR A 5 -4.28 -14.58 -3.50
C THR A 5 -2.92 -14.05 -3.10
N ARG A 6 -1.87 -14.36 -3.87
CA ARG A 6 -0.55 -13.79 -3.63
C ARG A 6 -0.58 -12.28 -3.78
N TYR A 7 -1.15 -11.78 -4.88
CA TYR A 7 -1.10 -10.37 -5.24
C TYR A 7 -1.92 -9.47 -4.30
N PHE A 8 -3.13 -9.90 -3.92
CA PHE A 8 -4.04 -9.08 -3.09
C PHE A 8 -3.95 -9.35 -1.58
N ILE A 9 -3.35 -10.46 -1.15
CA ILE A 9 -3.41 -10.86 0.28
C ILE A 9 -2.02 -11.13 0.88
N LYS A 10 -1.02 -11.46 0.06
CA LYS A 10 0.34 -11.79 0.54
C LYS A 10 1.37 -10.74 0.16
N HIS A 11 0.94 -9.51 -0.11
CA HIS A 11 1.83 -8.40 -0.43
C HIS A 11 2.35 -7.72 0.86
N PRO A 12 3.52 -7.06 0.81
CA PRO A 12 4.04 -6.32 1.94
C PRO A 12 3.21 -5.07 2.23
N GLY A 13 3.45 -4.45 3.38
CA GLY A 13 2.88 -3.17 3.72
C GLY A 13 3.44 -2.66 5.05
N PRO A 14 3.22 -1.37 5.35
CA PRO A 14 3.90 -0.66 6.42
C PRO A 14 3.31 -0.93 7.80
N THR A 15 4.00 -0.37 8.80
CA THR A 15 3.56 -0.24 10.20
C THR A 15 3.59 1.25 10.59
N ARG A 16 3.20 1.56 11.82
CA ARG A 16 3.22 2.92 12.40
C ARG A 16 4.57 3.63 12.23
N GLU A 17 5.66 2.90 12.37
CA GLU A 17 7.02 3.44 12.23
C GLU A 17 7.24 4.05 10.84
N PHE A 18 6.77 3.38 9.79
CA PHE A 18 6.89 3.87 8.42
C PHE A 18 6.07 5.15 8.23
N VAL A 19 4.82 5.20 8.70
CA VAL A 19 3.98 6.40 8.64
C VAL A 19 4.69 7.61 9.27
N ASN A 20 5.25 7.44 10.47
CA ASN A 20 5.96 8.51 11.15
C ASN A 20 7.17 9.00 10.33
N TRP A 21 7.94 8.07 9.78
CA TRP A 21 9.11 8.37 8.94
C TRP A 21 8.72 9.12 7.64
N VAL A 22 7.60 8.75 7.03
CA VAL A 22 7.06 9.39 5.82
C VAL A 22 6.67 10.83 6.11
N LEU A 23 5.94 11.07 7.20
CA LEU A 23 5.50 12.41 7.60
C LEU A 23 6.69 13.30 7.97
N GLU A 24 7.67 12.77 8.71
CA GLU A 24 8.91 13.48 9.03
C GLU A 24 9.66 13.93 7.77
N ARG A 25 9.72 13.05 6.75
CA ARG A 25 10.40 13.33 5.47
C ARG A 25 9.59 14.18 4.50
N LYS A 26 8.32 14.46 4.81
CA LYS A 26 7.42 15.23 3.95
C LYS A 26 7.28 14.60 2.56
N ILE A 27 7.26 13.27 2.49
CA ILE A 27 6.99 12.57 1.24
C ILE A 27 5.53 12.80 0.87
N SER A 28 5.28 13.20 -0.38
CA SER A 28 3.96 13.70 -0.79
C SER A 28 3.02 12.61 -1.31
N TRP A 29 3.53 11.52 -1.88
CA TRP A 29 2.72 10.41 -2.36
C TRP A 29 3.57 9.19 -2.71
N PHE A 30 2.91 8.05 -2.90
CA PHE A 30 3.54 6.76 -3.22
C PHE A 30 2.87 6.07 -4.41
N ALA A 31 3.57 5.11 -5.01
CA ALA A 31 2.99 4.13 -5.90
C ALA A 31 3.46 2.73 -5.46
N ILE A 32 2.56 1.74 -5.47
CA ILE A 32 2.88 0.35 -5.08
C ILE A 32 2.35 -0.64 -6.11
N ASP A 33 3.16 -1.65 -6.41
CA ASP A 33 2.86 -2.78 -7.28
C ASP A 33 2.10 -3.90 -6.56
N ALA A 34 1.14 -3.49 -5.72
CA ALA A 34 0.32 -4.38 -4.93
C ALA A 34 -1.14 -3.91 -4.91
N GLY A 35 -2.01 -4.81 -4.44
CA GLY A 35 -3.44 -4.53 -4.30
C GLY A 35 -3.77 -3.40 -3.33
N SER A 36 -2.90 -3.16 -2.34
CA SER A 36 -3.03 -1.99 -1.47
C SER A 36 -1.68 -1.47 -0.95
N MET A 37 -1.64 -0.21 -0.51
CA MET A 37 -0.51 0.35 0.22
C MET A 37 -0.45 -0.13 1.68
N ASP A 38 -1.60 -0.48 2.29
CA ASP A 38 -1.63 -1.10 3.62
C ASP A 38 -1.33 -2.59 3.53
N HIS A 39 -0.64 -3.14 4.54
CA HIS A 39 -0.47 -4.59 4.61
C HIS A 39 -1.85 -5.25 4.76
N PRO A 40 -2.18 -6.36 4.05
CA PRO A 40 -3.50 -6.97 4.12
C PRO A 40 -3.93 -7.37 5.53
N MET A 41 -2.98 -7.78 6.37
CA MET A 41 -3.26 -8.11 7.78
C MET A 41 -3.58 -6.89 8.66
N ASN A 42 -3.32 -5.67 8.16
CA ASN A 42 -3.72 -4.41 8.78
C ASN A 42 -5.04 -3.86 8.19
N THR A 43 -5.87 -4.74 7.62
CA THR A 43 -7.16 -4.39 7.02
C THR A 43 -8.23 -5.42 7.43
N VAL A 44 -9.45 -5.26 6.92
CA VAL A 44 -10.54 -6.24 7.07
C VAL A 44 -10.16 -7.64 6.55
N ILE A 45 -9.17 -7.75 5.65
CA ILE A 45 -8.72 -9.03 5.10
C ILE A 45 -8.23 -9.98 6.20
N ARG A 46 -7.63 -9.48 7.29
CA ARG A 46 -7.24 -10.30 8.45
C ARG A 46 -8.42 -11.11 9.01
N LYS A 47 -9.61 -10.51 9.03
CA LYS A 47 -10.86 -11.13 9.52
C LYS A 47 -11.50 -12.04 8.48
N VAL A 48 -11.47 -11.64 7.20
CA VAL A 48 -12.09 -12.39 6.09
C VAL A 48 -11.26 -13.62 5.69
N ARG A 49 -9.94 -13.58 5.88
CA ARG A 49 -8.99 -14.66 5.55
C ARG A 49 -8.17 -15.08 6.78
N PRO A 50 -8.84 -15.63 7.82
CA PRO A 50 -8.15 -16.06 9.04
C PRO A 50 -7.14 -17.18 8.75
N ASP A 51 -7.38 -18.01 7.74
CA ASP A 51 -6.46 -19.05 7.27
C ASP A 51 -5.11 -18.48 6.80
N LEU A 52 -5.12 -17.30 6.16
CA LEU A 52 -3.92 -16.61 5.72
C LEU A 52 -3.29 -15.78 6.83
N ALA A 53 -4.10 -15.23 7.75
CA ALA A 53 -3.62 -14.54 8.94
C ALA A 53 -2.76 -15.46 9.83
N VAL A 54 -3.22 -16.69 10.08
CA VAL A 54 -2.44 -17.70 10.82
C VAL A 54 -1.10 -17.98 10.13
N LYS A 55 -1.10 -18.14 8.80
CA LYS A 55 0.14 -18.36 8.04
C LYS A 55 1.08 -17.16 8.09
N CYS A 56 0.55 -15.95 8.07
CA CYS A 56 1.34 -14.72 8.20
C CYS A 56 1.99 -14.65 9.59
N ALA A 57 1.23 -14.87 10.66
CA ALA A 57 1.75 -14.91 12.04
C ALA A 57 2.86 -15.95 12.20
N GLN A 58 2.64 -17.17 11.68
CA GLN A 58 3.64 -18.24 11.68
C GLN A 58 4.91 -17.84 10.92
N LYS A 59 4.76 -17.14 9.79
CA LYS A 59 5.89 -16.69 8.97
C LYS A 59 6.68 -15.57 9.64
N LEU A 60 6.01 -14.66 10.34
CA LEU A 60 6.63 -13.57 11.08
C LEU A 60 7.19 -14.00 12.45
N GLY A 61 6.74 -15.16 12.96
CA GLY A 61 7.15 -15.67 14.28
C GLY A 61 6.58 -14.85 15.44
N LYS A 62 5.55 -14.03 15.18
CA LYS A 62 4.95 -13.10 16.14
C LYS A 62 3.43 -13.00 15.94
N PRO A 63 2.66 -12.70 17.00
CA PRO A 63 1.24 -12.35 16.86
C PRO A 63 1.05 -11.16 15.93
N LEU A 64 -0.01 -11.18 15.12
CA LEU A 64 -0.28 -10.07 14.19
C LEU A 64 -0.64 -8.78 14.94
N GLU A 65 -1.20 -8.90 16.14
CA GLU A 65 -1.53 -7.81 17.05
C GLU A 65 -0.27 -7.04 17.52
N GLU A 66 0.88 -7.70 17.54
CA GLU A 66 2.16 -7.04 17.88
C GLU A 66 2.71 -6.24 16.69
N VAL A 67 2.45 -6.69 15.46
CA VAL A 67 2.95 -6.05 14.23
C VAL A 67 1.99 -4.97 13.73
N TRP A 68 0.69 -5.27 13.79
CA TRP A 68 -0.43 -4.43 13.39
C TRP A 68 -1.50 -4.45 14.49
N PRO A 69 -1.33 -3.58 15.51
CA PRO A 69 -2.35 -3.35 16.53
C PRO A 69 -3.67 -2.90 15.92
N ASP A 70 -4.79 -3.15 16.62
CA ASP A 70 -6.12 -2.79 16.10
C ASP A 70 -6.31 -1.26 15.96
N ASP A 71 -5.60 -0.46 16.77
CA ASP A 71 -5.58 1.01 16.68
C ASP A 71 -4.84 1.52 15.43
N ASP A 72 -4.03 0.66 14.79
CA ASP A 72 -3.28 0.99 13.57
C ASP A 72 -4.02 0.57 12.29
N LEU A 73 -5.34 0.31 12.34
CA LEU A 73 -6.10 -0.13 11.17
C LEU A 73 -5.91 0.81 9.97
N GLN A 74 -5.48 0.28 8.82
CA GLN A 74 -5.34 1.00 7.56
C GLN A 74 -4.59 2.34 7.64
N LEU A 75 -3.43 2.34 8.31
CA LEU A 75 -2.56 3.51 8.49
C LEU A 75 -2.38 4.36 7.23
N MET A 76 -2.14 3.72 6.09
CA MET A 76 -1.84 4.45 4.85
C MET A 76 -3.05 5.17 4.29
N HIS A 77 -4.26 4.77 4.68
CA HIS A 77 -5.49 5.48 4.34
C HIS A 77 -5.89 6.46 5.45
N TYR A 78 -6.00 5.99 6.69
CA TYR A 78 -6.58 6.79 7.78
C TYR A 78 -5.64 7.85 8.33
N ASP A 79 -4.34 7.58 8.36
CA ASP A 79 -3.38 8.51 8.97
C ASP A 79 -2.61 9.32 7.96
N MET A 80 -2.54 8.89 6.69
CA MET A 80 -1.78 9.61 5.66
C MET A 80 -2.64 10.55 4.82
N PHE A 81 -3.87 10.17 4.46
CA PHE A 81 -4.75 11.02 3.66
C PHE A 81 -5.11 12.36 4.30
N PRO A 82 -5.34 12.46 5.63
CA PRO A 82 -5.56 13.76 6.27
C PRO A 82 -4.38 14.73 6.11
N HIS A 83 -3.19 14.21 5.86
CA HIS A 83 -1.97 14.99 5.62
C HIS A 83 -1.69 15.24 4.13
N GLY A 84 -2.61 14.85 3.25
CA GLY A 84 -2.48 15.01 1.80
C GLY A 84 -1.45 14.06 1.16
N VAL A 85 -1.11 12.96 1.84
CA VAL A 85 -0.18 11.95 1.33
C VAL A 85 -0.96 10.80 0.72
N PHE A 86 -1.10 10.82 -0.61
CA PHE A 86 -1.92 9.86 -1.35
C PHE A 86 -1.10 8.73 -1.96
N HIS A 87 -1.75 7.73 -2.56
CA HIS A 87 -1.06 6.66 -3.25
C HIS A 87 -1.76 6.16 -4.51
N VAL A 88 -0.97 5.58 -5.41
CA VAL A 88 -1.41 4.78 -6.54
C VAL A 88 -1.19 3.31 -6.20
N GLU A 89 -2.27 2.54 -6.16
CA GLU A 89 -2.23 1.09 -5.98
C GLU A 89 -2.30 0.39 -7.33
N ASN A 90 -1.90 -0.87 -7.39
CA ASN A 90 -1.80 -1.64 -8.62
C ASN A 90 -0.89 -0.97 -9.68
N ALA A 91 0.16 -0.28 -9.23
CA ALA A 91 1.16 0.27 -10.13
C ALA A 91 1.88 -0.87 -10.85
N GLY A 92 1.79 -0.90 -12.16
CA GLY A 92 2.46 -1.92 -12.99
C GLY A 92 3.18 -1.29 -14.17
N GLY A 93 3.57 -2.14 -15.12
CA GLY A 93 4.30 -1.73 -16.31
C GLY A 93 5.81 -1.96 -16.14
N MET A 94 6.60 -1.05 -16.69
CA MET A 94 8.06 -1.17 -16.81
C MET A 94 8.81 -0.67 -15.55
N ILE A 95 8.35 -1.05 -14.35
CA ILE A 95 8.96 -0.58 -13.09
C ILE A 95 10.43 -1.01 -13.01
N ASP A 96 10.74 -2.23 -13.48
CA ASP A 96 12.09 -2.78 -13.51
C ASP A 96 13.09 -1.93 -14.33
N GLU A 97 12.61 -1.14 -15.29
CA GLU A 97 13.46 -0.28 -16.13
C GLU A 97 13.94 0.98 -15.38
N VAL A 98 13.32 1.32 -14.24
CA VAL A 98 13.57 2.56 -13.50
C VAL A 98 13.98 2.34 -12.03
N LEU A 99 14.34 1.11 -11.66
CA LEU A 99 14.81 0.80 -10.31
C LEU A 99 16.07 1.60 -9.94
N ASP A 100 16.17 1.99 -8.67
CA ASP A 100 17.29 2.74 -8.08
C ASP A 100 17.62 4.08 -8.76
N GLN A 101 16.67 4.65 -9.51
CA GLN A 101 16.83 5.92 -10.22
C GLN A 101 16.00 7.04 -9.60
N ARG A 102 16.54 8.26 -9.65
CA ARG A 102 15.78 9.48 -9.39
C ARG A 102 15.13 9.93 -10.70
N ILE A 103 13.82 9.74 -10.81
CA ILE A 103 13.03 10.09 -11.99
C ILE A 103 11.88 11.03 -11.64
N TRP A 104 11.31 11.65 -12.67
CA TRP A 104 10.01 12.31 -12.54
C TRP A 104 8.91 11.28 -12.74
N VAL A 105 7.94 11.25 -11.82
CA VAL A 105 6.77 10.38 -11.91
C VAL A 105 5.52 11.25 -12.01
N GLY A 106 4.67 10.96 -12.99
CA GLY A 106 3.39 11.62 -13.19
C GLY A 106 2.22 10.67 -12.98
N CYS A 107 1.17 11.15 -12.31
CA CYS A 107 -0.11 10.46 -12.16
C CYS A 107 -1.22 11.31 -12.77
N PHE A 108 -1.98 10.73 -13.70
CA PHE A 108 -3.07 11.40 -14.43
C PHE A 108 -4.39 10.67 -14.17
N PRO A 109 -5.08 10.95 -13.04
CA PRO A 109 -6.35 10.32 -12.69
C PRO A 109 -7.53 10.89 -13.51
N TRP A 110 -8.55 10.05 -13.72
CA TRP A 110 -9.82 10.52 -14.26
C TRP A 110 -10.51 11.48 -13.29
N LYS A 111 -10.98 12.64 -13.79
CA LYS A 111 -11.65 13.64 -12.96
C LYS A 111 -13.17 13.52 -13.10
N PHE A 112 -13.84 13.19 -12.00
CA PHE A 112 -15.29 13.10 -11.92
C PHE A 112 -15.81 13.60 -10.58
N ASN A 113 -17.07 14.02 -10.54
CA ASN A 113 -17.67 14.60 -9.34
C ASN A 113 -18.01 13.51 -8.31
N GLY A 114 -17.66 13.74 -7.04
CA GLY A 114 -17.93 12.81 -5.94
C GLY A 114 -17.04 11.56 -5.91
N GLY A 115 -15.91 11.54 -6.63
CA GLY A 115 -14.98 10.42 -6.62
C GLY A 115 -14.05 10.41 -5.41
N GLU A 116 -13.97 9.28 -4.72
CA GLU A 116 -13.02 9.03 -3.62
C GLU A 116 -11.69 8.42 -4.12
N ALA A 117 -11.72 7.77 -5.28
CA ALA A 117 -10.57 7.24 -5.99
C ALA A 117 -10.86 7.25 -7.51
N ALA A 118 -9.81 7.17 -8.32
CA ALA A 118 -9.93 7.13 -9.78
C ALA A 118 -8.87 6.22 -10.38
N PHE A 119 -9.21 5.53 -11.47
CA PHE A 119 -8.18 4.95 -12.33
C PHE A 119 -7.33 6.09 -12.93
N CYS A 120 -6.04 5.81 -13.12
CA CYS A 120 -5.10 6.79 -13.61
C CYS A 120 -4.14 6.20 -14.63
N ARG A 121 -3.50 7.08 -15.40
CA ARG A 121 -2.26 6.75 -16.09
C ARG A 121 -1.08 7.15 -15.20
N LEU A 122 -0.31 6.17 -14.73
CA LEU A 122 0.97 6.36 -14.05
C LEU A 122 2.09 6.29 -15.09
N VAL A 123 3.02 7.24 -15.09
CA VAL A 123 4.17 7.27 -16.02
C VAL A 123 5.45 7.70 -15.31
N ALA A 124 6.56 7.11 -15.74
CA ALA A 124 7.90 7.59 -15.48
C ALA A 124 8.39 8.41 -16.68
N PHE A 125 9.01 9.57 -16.43
CA PHE A 125 9.73 10.33 -17.44
C PHE A 125 11.22 10.03 -17.28
N VAL A 126 11.78 9.34 -18.27
CA VAL A 126 13.17 8.86 -18.32
C VAL A 126 13.99 9.61 -19.36
#